data_AF-A0A951DZM4-F1
#
_entry.id   AF-A0A951DZM4-F1
#
_cell.length_a   1.000
_cell.length_b   1.000
_cell.length_c   1.000
_cell.angle_alpha   90.00
_cell.angle_beta   90.00
_cell.angle_gamma   90.00
#
_symmetry.space_group_name_H-M   'P 1'
#
loop_
_entity.id
_entity.type
_entity.pdbx_description
1 polymer ?
#
loop_
_entity_poly.entity_id
_entity_poly.type
_entity_poly.pdbx_seq_one_letter_code
_entity_poly.pdbx_strand_id
1 'polypeptide(L)'
;MTDLALKHGLQFSDLYDRGGLIRLDRAFVAHLGAAHAELHNRLMAGRADPAALDRKAESDLLVDLAPYVEDFLGDLFGIGGEVRALQARHDKLAPLYSVKRLFVQRRAVKEIKEDAAAQLNGHRLAEELEAQIGGPPKDLAPDFGSRRGVLDWELRYAEAVGRWLDDEAAHQQPIKLALEYAAWATLSREGQARHKRGLLFKVPHRLDMHHLVPVETIEREGVTMLRRPESDWRARDGFALTDAGTDLAGAMDQANYCIWCHNQQKDSCRSGLHEKDGSFRKSVFGVTLAGCPLDEKISEMNLVKARGYSIGALAIVAVDNPICAATGHRICNDCMKACIYQRQDPVDIPQIETRTLKDVLGLPW
;
A
#
# COMPACT_ATOMS: atom_id res chain seq x y z
N MET A 1 15.45 31.45 -13.45
CA MET A 1 15.03 30.04 -13.52
C MET A 1 15.86 29.42 -14.61
N THR A 2 16.73 28.46 -14.28
CA THR A 2 17.33 27.59 -15.30
C THR A 2 16.18 26.86 -15.99
N ASP A 3 16.03 27.01 -17.30
CA ASP A 3 15.03 26.26 -18.04
C ASP A 3 15.27 24.77 -17.81
N LEU A 4 14.25 24.07 -17.33
CA LEU A 4 14.30 22.63 -17.14
C LEU A 4 14.51 21.99 -18.52
N ALA A 5 15.69 21.39 -18.72
CA ALA A 5 16.03 20.73 -19.96
C ALA A 5 15.39 19.35 -20.01
N LEU A 6 14.39 19.17 -20.87
CA LEU A 6 13.79 17.86 -21.12
C LEU A 6 14.57 17.14 -22.23
N LYS A 7 14.57 15.80 -22.17
CA LYS A 7 15.08 14.99 -23.29
C LYS A 7 14.11 14.99 -24.47
N HIS A 8 14.48 14.26 -25.54
CA HIS A 8 13.71 14.12 -26.78
C HIS A 8 13.47 15.44 -27.54
N GLY A 9 14.31 16.46 -27.31
CA GLY A 9 14.20 17.76 -27.98
C GLY A 9 12.96 18.55 -27.56
N LEU A 10 12.43 18.30 -26.37
CA LEU A 10 11.30 19.01 -25.79
C LEU A 10 11.78 20.13 -24.84
N GLN A 11 10.95 21.15 -24.68
CA GLN A 11 11.11 22.20 -23.68
C GLN A 11 10.00 22.10 -22.64
N PHE A 12 10.21 22.65 -21.44
CA PHE A 12 9.17 22.61 -20.40
C PHE A 12 7.85 23.29 -20.82
N SER A 13 7.92 24.36 -21.61
CA SER A 13 6.76 25.04 -22.19
C SER A 13 5.93 24.14 -23.12
N ASP A 14 6.55 23.13 -23.75
CA ASP A 14 5.85 22.16 -24.60
C ASP A 14 4.85 21.30 -23.83
N LEU A 15 5.03 21.14 -22.51
CA LEU A 15 4.10 20.38 -21.66
C LEU A 15 2.77 21.11 -21.44
N TYR A 16 2.70 22.40 -21.76
CA TYR A 16 1.51 23.26 -21.63
C TYR A 16 0.86 23.60 -22.97
N ASP A 17 1.40 23.08 -24.08
CA ASP A 17 0.87 23.30 -25.43
C ASP A 17 0.51 21.98 -26.12
N ARG A 18 -0.57 22.01 -26.91
CA ARG A 18 -1.05 20.83 -27.65
C ARG A 18 0.00 20.28 -28.62
N GLY A 19 0.70 21.15 -29.34
CA GLY A 19 1.74 20.75 -30.29
C GLY A 19 2.91 20.05 -29.60
N GLY A 20 3.29 20.54 -28.43
CA GLY A 20 4.26 19.91 -27.55
C GLY A 20 3.81 18.52 -27.06
N LEU A 21 2.58 18.40 -26.56
CA LEU A 21 2.02 17.11 -26.13
C LEU A 21 1.94 16.07 -27.25
N ILE A 22 1.66 16.48 -28.49
CA ILE A 22 1.69 15.57 -29.66
C ILE A 22 3.12 15.06 -29.91
N ARG A 23 4.14 15.90 -29.76
CA ARG A 23 5.55 15.47 -29.91
C ARG A 23 5.95 14.53 -28.77
N LEU A 24 5.54 14.82 -27.54
CA LEU A 24 5.75 13.97 -26.38
C LEU A 24 5.13 12.58 -26.59
N ASP A 25 3.88 12.54 -27.03
CA ASP A 25 3.19 11.27 -27.32
C ASP A 25 3.91 10.46 -28.40
N ARG A 26 4.36 11.11 -29.49
CA ARG A 26 5.14 10.43 -30.55
C ARG A 26 6.46 9.86 -30.00
N ALA A 27 7.15 10.60 -29.14
CA ALA A 27 8.38 10.15 -28.51
C ALA A 27 8.12 8.92 -27.61
N PHE A 28 7.05 8.94 -26.81
CA PHE A 28 6.63 7.80 -25.99
C PHE A 28 6.27 6.58 -26.84
N VAL A 29 5.45 6.75 -27.89
CA VAL A 29 5.06 5.65 -28.78
C VAL A 29 6.28 5.03 -29.47
N ALA A 30 7.23 5.85 -29.93
CA ALA A 30 8.48 5.35 -30.49
C ALA A 30 9.33 4.58 -29.46
N HIS A 31 9.43 5.09 -28.23
CA HIS A 31 10.11 4.41 -27.12
C HIS A 31 9.47 3.05 -26.82
N LEU A 32 8.14 3.01 -26.71
CA LEU A 32 7.38 1.78 -26.46
C LEU A 32 7.55 0.77 -27.60
N GLY A 33 7.51 1.23 -28.85
CA GLY A 33 7.72 0.36 -30.03
C GLY A 33 9.11 -0.28 -30.06
N ALA A 34 10.14 0.46 -29.64
CA ALA A 34 11.50 -0.04 -29.55
C ALA A 34 11.69 -1.03 -28.38
N ALA A 35 11.02 -0.78 -27.24
CA ALA A 35 11.15 -1.62 -26.05
C ALA A 35 10.25 -2.87 -26.07
N HIS A 36 9.02 -2.76 -26.58
CA HIS A 36 8.03 -3.82 -26.55
C HIS A 36 6.98 -3.69 -27.68
N ALA A 37 7.32 -4.22 -28.87
CA ALA A 37 6.50 -4.10 -30.08
C ALA A 37 5.03 -4.56 -29.95
N GLU A 38 4.76 -5.65 -29.22
CA GLU A 38 3.38 -6.15 -29.06
C GLU A 38 2.49 -5.19 -28.25
N LEU A 39 3.02 -4.64 -27.15
CA LEU A 39 2.32 -3.67 -26.30
C LEU A 39 2.11 -2.34 -27.03
N HIS A 40 3.09 -1.91 -27.83
CA HIS A 40 2.91 -0.80 -28.78
C HIS A 40 1.72 -1.06 -29.70
N ASN A 41 1.64 -2.24 -30.33
CA ASN A 41 0.55 -2.57 -31.24
C ASN A 41 -0.81 -2.59 -30.53
N ARG A 42 -0.87 -3.12 -29.30
CA ARG A 42 -2.07 -3.06 -28.44
C ARG A 42 -2.49 -1.61 -28.15
N LEU A 43 -1.56 -0.74 -27.79
CA LEU A 43 -1.84 0.69 -27.57
C LEU A 43 -2.38 1.37 -28.83
N MET A 44 -1.74 1.14 -29.98
CA MET A 44 -2.15 1.76 -31.24
C MET A 44 -3.50 1.24 -31.74
N ALA A 45 -3.77 -0.06 -31.61
CA ALA A 45 -5.08 -0.65 -31.92
C ALA A 45 -6.17 -0.07 -31.00
N GLY A 46 -5.90 0.00 -29.70
CA GLY A 46 -6.82 0.58 -28.71
C GLY A 46 -7.12 2.05 -28.95
N ARG A 47 -6.14 2.84 -29.41
CA ARG A 47 -6.35 4.25 -29.80
C ARG A 47 -7.15 4.39 -31.09
N ALA A 48 -6.99 3.47 -32.03
CA ALA A 48 -7.69 3.49 -33.31
C ALA A 48 -9.17 3.10 -33.17
N ASP A 49 -9.48 2.16 -32.28
CA ASP A 49 -10.85 1.75 -31.95
C ASP A 49 -11.05 1.58 -30.43
N PRO A 50 -11.24 2.69 -29.69
CA PRO A 50 -11.44 2.62 -28.24
C PRO A 50 -12.69 1.84 -27.83
N ALA A 51 -13.71 1.79 -28.68
CA ALA A 51 -14.96 1.09 -28.38
C ALA A 51 -14.81 -0.44 -28.40
N ALA A 52 -13.78 -0.95 -29.09
CA ALA A 52 -13.44 -2.37 -29.09
C ALA A 52 -12.67 -2.83 -27.86
N LEU A 53 -12.12 -1.90 -27.06
CA LEU A 53 -11.48 -2.24 -25.79
C LEU A 53 -12.57 -2.45 -24.71
N ASP A 54 -12.82 -3.70 -24.35
CA ASP A 54 -13.59 -3.97 -23.15
C ASP A 54 -12.84 -3.50 -21.89
N ARG A 55 -13.59 -3.38 -20.78
CA ARG A 55 -13.05 -2.89 -19.51
C ARG A 55 -11.81 -3.66 -19.05
N LYS A 56 -11.78 -4.98 -19.23
CA LYS A 56 -10.65 -5.79 -18.79
C LYS A 56 -9.43 -5.56 -19.68
N ALA A 57 -9.62 -5.51 -20.99
CA ALA A 57 -8.56 -5.23 -21.94
C ALA A 57 -7.96 -3.82 -21.70
N GLU A 58 -8.79 -2.83 -21.38
CA GLU A 58 -8.33 -1.49 -20.99
C GLU A 58 -7.51 -1.52 -19.68
N SER A 59 -8.02 -2.16 -18.63
CA SER A 59 -7.30 -2.28 -17.35
C SER A 59 -5.96 -3.00 -17.51
N ASP A 60 -5.93 -4.12 -18.22
CA ASP A 60 -4.71 -4.89 -18.49
C ASP A 60 -3.72 -4.04 -19.32
N LEU A 61 -4.19 -3.30 -20.33
CA LEU A 61 -3.36 -2.40 -21.12
C LEU A 61 -2.72 -1.30 -20.25
N LEU A 62 -3.49 -0.65 -19.37
CA LEU A 62 -2.96 0.41 -18.50
C LEU A 62 -1.93 -0.13 -17.50
N VAL A 63 -2.18 -1.30 -16.91
CA VAL A 63 -1.24 -1.96 -16.00
C VAL A 63 0.05 -2.34 -16.72
N ASP A 64 -0.04 -2.87 -17.95
CA ASP A 64 1.12 -3.29 -18.74
C ASP A 64 1.94 -2.08 -19.24
N LEU A 65 1.29 -0.94 -19.52
CA LEU A 65 1.95 0.29 -19.94
C LEU A 65 2.69 1.00 -18.80
N ALA A 66 2.24 0.84 -17.55
CA ALA A 66 2.72 1.61 -16.41
C ALA A 66 4.26 1.58 -16.21
N PRO A 67 4.96 0.43 -16.32
CA PRO A 67 6.42 0.39 -16.24
C PRO A 67 7.11 1.22 -17.34
N TYR A 68 6.59 1.16 -18.58
CA TYR A 68 7.15 1.89 -19.72
C TYR A 68 6.89 3.39 -19.65
N VAL A 69 5.73 3.79 -19.12
CA VAL A 69 5.43 5.20 -18.85
C VAL A 69 6.38 5.74 -17.78
N GLU A 70 6.63 4.97 -16.72
CA GLU A 70 7.56 5.36 -15.66
C GLU A 70 9.01 5.49 -16.17
N ASP A 71 9.51 4.50 -16.91
CA ASP A 71 10.86 4.55 -17.50
C ASP A 71 11.01 5.71 -18.48
N PHE A 72 10.01 5.94 -19.34
CA PHE A 72 10.00 7.05 -20.29
C PHE A 72 10.00 8.41 -19.58
N LEU A 73 9.17 8.59 -18.55
CA LEU A 73 9.15 9.84 -17.79
C LEU A 73 10.44 10.04 -16.98
N GLY A 74 11.00 8.96 -16.42
CA GLY A 74 12.31 8.98 -15.80
C GLY A 74 13.42 9.42 -16.77
N ASP A 75 13.37 8.98 -18.02
CA ASP A 75 14.31 9.43 -19.06
C ASP A 75 14.05 10.88 -19.46
N LEU A 76 12.80 11.25 -19.74
CA LEU A 76 12.37 12.58 -20.17
C LEU A 76 12.87 13.69 -19.24
N PHE A 77 12.71 13.50 -17.93
CA PHE A 77 13.14 14.44 -16.90
C PHE A 77 14.59 14.22 -16.44
N GLY A 78 15.26 13.16 -16.90
CA GLY A 78 16.63 12.86 -16.50
C GLY A 78 16.78 12.32 -15.07
N ILE A 79 15.70 11.82 -14.47
CA ILE A 79 15.61 11.35 -13.08
C ILE A 79 15.55 9.82 -12.95
N GLY A 80 15.97 9.09 -14.00
CA GLY A 80 15.89 7.64 -14.01
C GLY A 80 16.70 6.95 -12.90
N GLY A 81 17.74 7.60 -12.36
CA GLY A 81 18.49 7.09 -11.20
C GLY A 81 17.65 7.10 -9.93
N GLU A 82 16.93 8.19 -9.70
CA GLU A 82 16.08 8.42 -8.53
C GLU A 82 14.81 7.59 -8.58
N VAL A 83 14.23 7.40 -9.77
CA VAL A 83 13.12 6.45 -9.99
C VAL A 83 13.56 5.03 -9.62
N ARG A 84 14.72 4.56 -10.11
CA ARG A 84 15.26 3.25 -9.73
C ARG A 84 15.59 3.14 -8.24
N ALA A 85 16.07 4.22 -7.62
CA ALA A 85 16.32 4.24 -6.18
C ALA A 85 15.01 4.13 -5.38
N LEU A 86 13.91 4.73 -5.86
CA LEU A 86 12.58 4.57 -5.27
C LEU A 86 12.07 3.13 -5.44
N GLN A 87 12.19 2.55 -6.63
CA GLN A 87 11.87 1.14 -6.88
C GLN A 87 12.66 0.20 -5.94
N ALA A 88 13.97 0.41 -5.79
CA ALA A 88 14.81 -0.38 -4.88
C ALA A 88 14.35 -0.28 -3.41
N ARG A 89 13.82 0.88 -2.98
CA ARG A 89 13.23 1.04 -1.64
C ARG A 89 11.92 0.26 -1.49
N HIS A 90 11.13 0.12 -2.56
CA HIS A 90 9.95 -0.75 -2.58
C HIS A 90 10.36 -2.21 -2.47
N ASP A 91 11.30 -2.67 -3.31
CA ASP A 91 11.76 -4.06 -3.36
C ASP A 91 12.33 -4.53 -2.03
N LYS A 92 13.09 -3.65 -1.36
CA LYS A 92 13.62 -3.91 -0.02
C LYS A 92 12.53 -4.27 1.00
N LEU A 93 11.30 -3.78 0.81
CA LEU A 93 10.19 -4.04 1.74
C LEU A 93 9.37 -5.29 1.35
N ALA A 94 9.56 -5.86 0.16
CA ALA A 94 8.79 -6.99 -0.33
C ALA A 94 8.74 -8.20 0.62
N PRO A 95 9.84 -8.59 1.32
CA PRO A 95 9.80 -9.69 2.29
C PRO A 95 8.75 -9.49 3.38
N LEU A 96 8.56 -8.25 3.88
CA LEU A 96 7.59 -7.95 4.93
C LEU A 96 6.18 -8.39 4.53
N TYR A 97 5.72 -8.01 3.33
CA TYR A 97 4.35 -8.26 2.91
C TYR A 97 4.11 -9.73 2.54
N SER A 98 5.11 -10.37 1.91
CA SER A 98 5.06 -11.80 1.60
C SER A 98 4.97 -12.64 2.87
N VAL A 99 5.87 -12.41 3.83
CA VAL A 99 5.89 -13.14 5.12
C VAL A 99 4.67 -12.82 5.97
N LYS A 100 4.22 -11.56 6.02
CA LYS A 100 2.98 -11.18 6.70
C LYS A 100 1.80 -12.04 6.22
N ARG A 101 1.61 -12.13 4.91
CA ARG A 101 0.46 -12.85 4.32
C ARG A 101 0.62 -14.36 4.40
N LEU A 102 1.75 -14.89 3.95
CA LEU A 102 1.93 -16.33 3.74
C LEU A 102 2.32 -17.08 5.02
N PHE A 103 3.05 -16.41 5.92
CA PHE A 103 3.58 -17.04 7.13
C PHE A 103 2.81 -16.59 8.37
N VAL A 104 2.80 -15.28 8.68
CA VAL A 104 2.18 -14.78 9.93
C VAL A 104 0.67 -15.04 9.93
N GLN A 105 -0.05 -14.56 8.91
CA GLN A 105 -1.51 -14.65 8.87
C GLN A 105 -2.01 -16.07 8.56
N ARG A 106 -1.38 -16.76 7.61
CA ARG A 106 -1.87 -18.05 7.08
C ARG A 106 -1.33 -19.29 7.82
N ARG A 107 -0.18 -19.19 8.50
CA ARG A 107 0.39 -20.28 9.31
C ARG A 107 0.31 -19.94 10.81
N ALA A 108 1.07 -18.95 11.29
CA ALA A 108 1.23 -18.70 12.73
C ALA A 108 -0.10 -18.41 13.47
N VAL A 109 -0.88 -17.43 13.00
CA VAL A 109 -2.19 -17.08 13.61
C VAL A 109 -3.24 -18.18 13.43
N LYS A 110 -3.09 -19.00 12.38
CA LYS A 110 -4.00 -20.12 12.14
C LYS A 110 -3.73 -21.27 13.11
N GLU A 111 -2.46 -21.60 13.32
CA GLU A 111 -2.00 -22.75 14.09
C GLU A 111 -1.99 -22.51 15.60
N ILE A 112 -1.55 -21.34 16.05
CA ILE A 112 -1.45 -21.00 17.48
C ILE A 112 -2.55 -19.98 17.82
N LYS A 113 -3.38 -20.32 18.81
CA LYS A 113 -4.47 -19.47 19.28
C LYS A 113 -4.02 -18.51 20.37
N GLU A 114 -4.85 -17.51 20.66
CA GLU A 114 -4.53 -16.38 21.55
C GLU A 114 -4.14 -16.84 22.96
N ASP A 115 -4.84 -17.84 23.51
CA ASP A 115 -4.57 -18.44 24.82
C ASP A 115 -3.19 -19.12 24.86
N ALA A 116 -2.85 -19.92 23.85
CA ALA A 116 -1.54 -20.56 23.73
C ALA A 116 -0.43 -19.54 23.47
N ALA A 117 -0.67 -18.55 22.60
CA ALA A 117 0.28 -17.49 22.28
C ALA A 117 0.64 -16.65 23.52
N ALA A 118 -0.32 -16.42 24.42
CA ALA A 118 -0.10 -15.70 25.67
C ALA A 118 0.80 -16.45 26.68
N GLN A 119 0.95 -17.77 26.54
CA GLN A 119 1.84 -18.58 27.39
C GLN A 119 3.27 -18.69 26.85
N LEU A 120 3.52 -18.23 25.62
CA LEU A 120 4.85 -18.28 25.02
C LEU A 120 5.77 -17.23 25.65
N ASN A 121 7.02 -17.62 25.92
CA ASN A 121 8.06 -16.68 26.35
C ASN A 121 8.65 -15.96 25.13
N GLY A 122 7.96 -14.93 24.65
CA GLY A 122 8.37 -14.15 23.48
C GLY A 122 9.75 -13.49 23.59
N HIS A 123 10.19 -13.15 24.80
CA HIS A 123 11.52 -12.60 25.04
C HIS A 123 12.62 -13.61 24.73
N ARG A 124 12.49 -14.82 25.26
CA ARG A 124 13.42 -15.91 24.96
C ARG A 124 13.38 -16.29 23.48
N LEU A 125 12.20 -16.36 22.88
CA LEU A 125 12.04 -16.63 21.45
C LEU A 125 12.74 -15.54 20.60
N ALA A 126 12.66 -14.27 21.00
CA ALA A 126 13.36 -13.18 20.32
C ALA A 126 14.89 -13.33 20.39
N GLU A 127 15.44 -13.71 21.55
CA GLU A 127 16.88 -13.93 21.74
C GLU A 127 17.38 -15.10 20.87
N GLU A 128 16.66 -16.21 20.87
CA GLU A 128 17.00 -17.37 20.03
C GLU A 128 16.89 -17.03 18.53
N LEU A 129 15.90 -16.22 18.13
CA LEU A 129 15.77 -15.77 16.74
C LEU A 129 16.91 -14.84 16.34
N GLU A 130 17.29 -13.89 17.19
CA GLU A 130 18.41 -12.98 16.89
C GLU A 130 19.71 -13.76 16.65
N ALA A 131 19.96 -14.83 17.42
CA ALA A 131 21.11 -15.70 17.22
C ALA A 131 21.09 -16.41 15.85
N GLN A 132 19.91 -16.79 15.35
CA GLN A 132 19.77 -17.46 14.05
C GLN A 132 19.73 -16.51 12.85
N ILE A 133 19.18 -15.31 13.03
CA ILE A 133 19.09 -14.28 11.98
C ILE A 133 20.46 -13.61 11.77
N GLY A 134 21.34 -13.65 12.79
CA GLY A 134 22.69 -13.10 12.73
C GLY A 134 22.87 -11.77 13.46
N GLY A 135 21.90 -11.34 14.27
CA GLY A 135 21.94 -10.12 15.08
C GLY A 135 22.03 -8.81 14.26
N PRO A 136 21.69 -7.65 14.84
CA PRO A 136 22.29 -6.39 14.40
C PRO A 136 23.80 -6.39 14.77
N PRO A 137 24.63 -5.47 14.22
CA PRO A 137 26.00 -5.28 14.69
C PRO A 137 26.05 -5.19 16.22
N LYS A 138 27.10 -5.75 16.85
CA LYS A 138 27.20 -5.91 18.32
C LYS A 138 26.95 -4.64 19.16
N ASP A 139 27.06 -3.47 18.54
CA ASP A 139 26.92 -2.16 19.18
C ASP A 139 25.51 -1.55 19.05
N LEU A 140 24.55 -2.25 18.43
CA LEU A 140 23.20 -1.71 18.17
C LEU A 140 22.11 -2.68 18.60
N ALA A 141 21.63 -2.56 19.85
CA ALA A 141 20.44 -3.29 20.28
C ALA A 141 19.20 -2.88 19.44
N PRO A 142 18.26 -3.79 19.17
CA PRO A 142 17.03 -3.43 18.47
C PRO A 142 16.22 -2.36 19.20
N ASP A 143 15.93 -1.26 18.52
CA ASP A 143 15.12 -0.17 19.05
C ASP A 143 13.62 -0.40 18.78
N PHE A 144 12.91 -0.99 19.74
CA PHE A 144 11.44 -1.08 19.70
C PHE A 144 10.75 0.25 20.11
N GLY A 145 11.52 1.25 20.50
CA GLY A 145 11.12 2.61 20.86
C GLY A 145 10.90 3.55 19.67
N SER A 146 11.29 3.17 18.45
CA SER A 146 11.02 3.93 17.23
C SER A 146 10.39 3.07 16.14
N ARG A 147 9.64 3.68 15.22
CA ARG A 147 9.08 2.94 14.08
C ARG A 147 10.17 2.39 13.16
N ARG A 148 11.27 3.14 12.99
CA ARG A 148 12.41 2.68 12.19
C ARG A 148 13.03 1.42 12.76
N GLY A 149 13.32 1.40 14.07
CA GLY A 149 13.94 0.24 14.70
C GLY A 149 13.05 -1.01 14.70
N VAL A 150 11.73 -0.85 14.90
CA VAL A 150 10.78 -1.97 14.76
C VAL A 150 10.76 -2.51 13.33
N LEU A 151 10.66 -1.64 12.33
CA LEU A 151 10.65 -2.05 10.92
C LEU A 151 11.95 -2.73 10.49
N ASP A 152 13.10 -2.21 10.92
CA ASP A 152 14.41 -2.82 10.62
C ASP A 152 14.52 -4.22 11.24
N TRP A 153 13.97 -4.43 12.43
CA TRP A 153 13.88 -5.76 13.05
C TRP A 153 12.93 -6.70 12.30
N GLU A 154 11.70 -6.24 12.01
CA GLU A 154 10.70 -7.02 11.28
C GLU A 154 11.18 -7.42 9.88
N LEU A 155 11.95 -6.54 9.22
CA LEU A 155 12.50 -6.82 7.90
C LEU A 155 13.55 -7.93 7.96
N ARG A 156 14.51 -7.88 8.89
CA ARG A 156 15.48 -8.97 9.08
C ARG A 156 14.81 -10.30 9.40
N TYR A 157 13.78 -10.27 10.25
CA TYR A 157 12.95 -11.43 10.54
C TYR A 157 12.29 -11.97 9.26
N ALA A 158 11.66 -11.10 8.45
CA ALA A 158 10.99 -11.51 7.22
C ALA A 158 11.96 -12.07 6.17
N GLU A 159 13.13 -11.46 6.01
CA GLU A 159 14.19 -11.96 5.11
C GLU A 159 14.71 -13.33 5.55
N ALA A 160 14.92 -13.54 6.85
CA ALA A 160 15.35 -14.83 7.38
C ALA A 160 14.28 -15.91 7.20
N VAL A 161 13.03 -15.61 7.54
CA VAL A 161 11.90 -16.53 7.33
C VAL A 161 11.74 -16.85 5.85
N GLY A 162 11.84 -15.87 4.96
CA GLY A 162 11.81 -16.10 3.51
C GLY A 162 12.86 -17.12 3.07
N ARG A 163 14.12 -16.92 3.45
CA ARG A 163 15.23 -17.86 3.15
C ARG A 163 15.00 -19.25 3.73
N TRP A 164 14.46 -19.35 4.94
CA TRP A 164 14.19 -20.65 5.56
C TRP A 164 13.05 -21.40 4.84
N LEU A 165 12.06 -20.67 4.32
CA LEU A 165 10.96 -21.26 3.57
C LEU A 165 11.37 -21.78 2.18
N ASP A 166 12.49 -21.31 1.63
CA ASP A 166 13.03 -21.83 0.37
C ASP A 166 13.56 -23.28 0.51
N ASP A 167 13.95 -23.70 1.73
CA ASP A 167 14.32 -25.08 2.07
C ASP A 167 13.76 -25.48 3.45
N GLU A 168 12.44 -25.70 3.51
CA GLU A 168 11.75 -26.03 4.76
C GLU A 168 12.31 -27.30 5.42
N ALA A 169 12.80 -28.27 4.63
CA ALA A 169 13.30 -29.53 5.14
C ALA A 169 14.59 -29.35 5.96
N ALA A 170 15.48 -28.45 5.52
CA ALA A 170 16.72 -28.11 6.22
C ALA A 170 16.51 -27.14 7.40
N HIS A 171 15.40 -26.41 7.43
CA HIS A 171 15.18 -25.29 8.38
C HIS A 171 14.01 -25.47 9.35
N GLN A 172 13.61 -26.71 9.63
CA GLN A 172 12.45 -27.01 10.50
C GLN A 172 12.50 -26.32 11.88
N GLN A 173 13.66 -26.35 12.56
CA GLN A 173 13.82 -25.72 13.88
C GLN A 173 13.73 -24.18 13.83
N PRO A 174 14.48 -23.47 12.96
CA PRO A 174 14.29 -22.03 12.75
C PRO A 174 12.85 -21.63 12.42
N ILE A 175 12.19 -22.38 11.53
CA ILE A 175 10.81 -22.12 11.10
C ILE A 175 9.84 -22.25 12.27
N LYS A 176 9.97 -23.32 13.07
CA LYS A 176 9.14 -23.52 14.26
C LYS A 176 9.28 -22.36 15.25
N LEU A 177 10.53 -21.98 15.53
CA LEU A 177 10.84 -20.86 16.42
C LEU A 177 10.22 -19.55 15.91
N ALA A 178 10.37 -19.27 14.62
CA ALA A 178 9.78 -18.10 13.98
C ALA A 178 8.25 -18.10 14.04
N LEU A 179 7.62 -19.27 13.86
CA LEU A 179 6.18 -19.43 13.91
C LEU A 179 5.62 -19.15 15.31
N GLU A 180 6.25 -19.69 16.35
CA GLU A 180 5.90 -19.43 17.75
C GLU A 180 6.05 -17.94 18.08
N TYR A 181 7.15 -17.32 17.66
CA TYR A 181 7.35 -15.88 17.86
C TYR A 181 6.31 -15.04 17.13
N ALA A 182 5.98 -15.37 15.88
CA ALA A 182 4.98 -14.64 15.10
C ALA A 182 3.60 -14.70 15.76
N ALA A 183 3.22 -15.87 16.28
CA ALA A 183 1.97 -16.02 17.01
C ALA A 183 1.96 -15.17 18.28
N TRP A 184 3.01 -15.24 19.11
CA TRP A 184 3.15 -14.39 20.29
C TRP A 184 3.11 -12.91 19.93
N ALA A 185 3.90 -12.47 18.95
CA ALA A 185 4.00 -11.07 18.53
C ALA A 185 2.66 -10.51 18.02
N THR A 186 1.86 -11.34 17.36
CA THR A 186 0.58 -10.92 16.75
C THR A 186 -0.59 -10.98 17.73
N LEU A 187 -0.63 -12.00 18.61
CA LEU A 187 -1.82 -12.33 19.40
C LEU A 187 -1.70 -11.96 20.89
N SER A 188 -0.48 -11.92 21.45
CA SER A 188 -0.31 -11.55 22.86
C SER A 188 -0.30 -10.03 23.07
N ARG A 189 -0.73 -9.57 24.25
CA ARG A 189 -0.68 -8.14 24.61
C ARG A 189 0.74 -7.58 24.60
N GLU A 190 1.70 -8.36 25.09
CA GLU A 190 3.11 -7.96 25.17
C GLU A 190 3.74 -7.87 23.76
N GLY A 191 3.48 -8.87 22.92
CA GLY A 191 3.88 -8.88 21.52
C GLY A 191 3.32 -7.70 20.73
N GLN A 192 2.01 -7.44 20.87
CA GLN A 192 1.32 -6.31 20.24
C GLN A 192 1.89 -4.96 20.73
N ALA A 193 2.23 -4.84 22.02
CA ALA A 193 2.87 -3.65 22.55
C ALA A 193 4.28 -3.45 21.97
N ARG A 194 5.08 -4.52 21.90
CA ARG A 194 6.44 -4.51 21.34
C ARG A 194 6.46 -4.10 19.87
N HIS A 195 5.54 -4.64 19.07
CA HIS A 195 5.44 -4.40 17.63
C HIS A 195 4.36 -3.37 17.26
N LYS A 196 3.88 -2.57 18.22
CA LYS A 196 2.82 -1.56 18.00
C LYS A 196 3.14 -0.64 16.82
N ARG A 197 4.41 -0.27 16.69
CA ARG A 197 4.93 0.61 15.62
C ARG A 197 5.36 -0.13 14.36
N GLY A 198 5.22 -1.45 14.28
CA GLY A 198 5.56 -2.29 13.12
C GLY A 198 4.40 -2.49 12.15
N LEU A 199 4.55 -3.45 11.26
CA LEU A 199 3.58 -3.85 10.22
C LEU A 199 3.40 -5.37 10.16
N LEU A 200 4.47 -6.13 10.37
CA LEU A 200 4.52 -7.57 10.08
C LEU A 200 3.56 -8.37 10.96
N PHE A 201 3.55 -8.10 12.27
CA PHE A 201 2.75 -8.83 13.25
C PHE A 201 1.40 -8.17 13.50
N LYS A 202 0.69 -7.85 12.41
CA LYS A 202 -0.65 -7.25 12.45
C LYS A 202 -1.63 -8.00 11.56
N VAL A 203 -2.85 -8.12 12.04
CA VAL A 203 -3.99 -8.66 11.30
C VAL A 203 -5.06 -7.57 11.14
N PRO A 204 -5.82 -7.55 10.02
CA PRO A 204 -6.99 -6.69 9.92
C PRO A 204 -7.98 -6.99 11.06
N HIS A 205 -8.45 -5.96 11.75
CA HIS A 205 -9.37 -6.14 12.86
C HIS A 205 -10.75 -6.52 12.34
N ARG A 206 -11.46 -7.38 13.07
CA ARG A 206 -12.89 -7.59 12.84
C ARG A 206 -13.64 -6.33 13.26
N LEU A 207 -14.53 -5.85 12.40
CA LEU A 207 -15.29 -4.64 12.68
C LEU A 207 -16.53 -4.95 13.53
N ASP A 208 -16.71 -4.15 14.58
CA ASP A 208 -18.00 -3.94 15.24
C ASP A 208 -18.52 -2.57 14.80
N MET A 209 -19.59 -2.56 13.98
CA MET A 209 -20.13 -1.34 13.39
C MET A 209 -20.63 -0.35 14.46
N HIS A 210 -21.03 -0.83 15.64
CA HIS A 210 -21.49 0.03 16.73
C HIS A 210 -20.34 0.51 17.64
N HIS A 211 -19.13 -0.03 17.48
CA HIS A 211 -17.95 0.31 18.28
C HIS A 211 -16.70 0.52 17.40
N LEU A 212 -16.84 1.28 16.31
CA LEU A 212 -15.75 1.56 15.37
C LEU A 212 -14.64 2.45 15.95
N VAL A 213 -14.93 3.20 17.02
CA VAL A 213 -13.96 4.07 17.68
C VAL A 213 -13.78 3.60 19.13
N PRO A 214 -12.58 3.17 19.54
CA PRO A 214 -12.32 2.82 20.92
C PRO A 214 -12.38 4.07 21.79
N VAL A 215 -13.36 4.14 22.68
CA VAL A 215 -13.59 5.24 23.60
C VAL A 215 -13.81 4.72 25.02
N GLU A 216 -13.42 5.52 26.00
CA GLU A 216 -13.70 5.36 27.41
C GLU A 216 -14.86 6.27 27.80
N THR A 217 -15.73 5.79 28.69
CA THR A 217 -16.76 6.63 29.31
C THR A 217 -16.22 7.21 30.61
N ILE A 218 -16.32 8.52 30.79
CA ILE A 218 -15.93 9.21 32.00
C ILE A 218 -17.08 10.08 32.51
N GLU A 219 -17.09 10.33 33.82
CA GLU A 219 -17.93 11.33 34.46
C GLU A 219 -17.09 12.56 34.78
N ARG A 220 -17.51 13.73 34.29
CA ARG A 220 -16.88 15.00 34.64
C ARG A 220 -17.94 16.01 35.00
N GLU A 221 -17.88 16.53 36.23
CA GLU A 221 -18.84 17.51 36.75
C GLU A 221 -20.31 17.04 36.65
N GLY A 222 -20.54 15.72 36.79
CA GLY A 222 -21.86 15.10 36.69
C GLY A 222 -22.37 14.89 35.26
N VAL A 223 -21.51 15.03 34.25
CA VAL A 223 -21.83 14.75 32.85
C VAL A 223 -21.05 13.54 32.35
N THR A 224 -21.77 12.58 31.77
CA THR A 224 -21.21 11.44 31.06
C THR A 224 -20.59 11.88 29.73
N MET A 225 -19.31 11.61 29.52
CA MET A 225 -18.57 11.96 28.31
C MET A 225 -17.84 10.75 27.75
N LEU A 226 -17.71 10.70 26.41
CA LEU A 226 -16.84 9.74 25.72
C LEU A 226 -15.52 10.42 25.37
N ARG A 227 -14.39 9.76 25.66
CA ARG A 227 -13.06 10.23 25.28
C ARG A 227 -12.17 9.09 24.80
N ARG A 228 -11.12 9.40 24.06
CA ARG A 228 -10.00 8.45 23.86
C ARG A 228 -9.09 8.42 25.09
N PRO A 229 -8.29 7.35 25.29
CA PRO A 229 -7.24 7.34 26.30
C PRO A 229 -6.31 8.55 26.18
N GLU A 230 -5.88 9.12 27.30
CA GLU A 230 -5.03 10.32 27.33
C GLU A 230 -3.70 10.13 26.56
N SER A 231 -3.19 8.90 26.50
CA SER A 231 -2.01 8.55 25.70
C SER A 231 -2.16 8.77 24.19
N ASP A 232 -3.40 8.86 23.70
CA ASP A 232 -3.72 9.10 22.29
C ASP A 232 -3.98 10.59 21.98
N TRP A 233 -3.99 11.43 23.02
CA TRP A 233 -4.27 12.85 22.87
C TRP A 233 -3.12 13.56 22.17
N ARG A 234 -3.48 14.49 21.29
CA ARG A 234 -2.53 15.34 20.56
C ARG A 234 -2.92 16.78 20.80
N ALA A 235 -2.03 17.55 21.41
CA ALA A 235 -2.19 18.99 21.48
C ALA A 235 -2.14 19.56 20.06
N ARG A 236 -3.10 20.41 19.71
CA ARG A 236 -3.10 21.11 18.44
C ARG A 236 -2.49 22.48 18.64
N ASP A 237 -1.35 22.70 17.99
CA ASP A 237 -0.75 24.02 17.85
C ASP A 237 -0.77 24.43 16.37
N GLY A 238 -1.37 25.59 16.08
CA GLY A 238 -1.53 26.12 14.74
C GLY A 238 -2.43 25.32 13.78
N PHE A 239 -2.19 25.51 12.47
CA PHE A 239 -2.98 24.97 11.37
C PHE A 239 -2.28 23.85 10.60
N ALA A 240 -1.06 23.45 11.02
CA ALA A 240 -0.36 22.33 10.42
C ALA A 240 -1.11 21.00 10.64
N LEU A 241 -0.88 20.04 9.75
CA LEU A 241 -1.42 18.70 9.86
C LEU A 241 -0.76 17.98 11.05
N THR A 242 -1.57 17.48 11.99
CA THR A 242 -1.10 16.73 13.18
C THR A 242 -1.05 15.22 12.96
N ASP A 243 -1.40 14.78 11.76
CA ASP A 243 -1.24 13.42 11.27
C ASP A 243 -0.29 13.49 10.05
N ALA A 244 0.71 12.61 9.97
CA ALA A 244 1.63 12.54 8.85
C ALA A 244 1.08 11.68 7.69
N GLY A 245 0.07 10.86 7.97
CA GLY A 245 -0.35 9.76 7.10
C GLY A 245 0.64 8.61 7.17
N THR A 246 0.51 7.66 6.26
CA THR A 246 1.38 6.49 6.21
C THR A 246 2.74 6.78 5.56
N ASP A 247 3.77 6.03 5.96
CA ASP A 247 5.06 5.99 5.29
C ASP A 247 5.02 5.04 4.08
N LEU A 248 6.11 4.94 3.32
CA LEU A 248 6.19 4.02 2.18
C LEU A 248 5.82 2.59 2.60
N ALA A 249 6.35 2.12 3.73
CA ALA A 249 6.10 0.76 4.21
C ALA A 249 4.62 0.52 4.54
N GLY A 250 3.97 1.47 5.22
CA GLY A 250 2.56 1.32 5.55
C GLY A 250 1.63 1.46 4.34
N ALA A 251 1.96 2.27 3.32
CA ALA A 251 1.20 2.26 2.08
C ALA A 251 1.34 0.92 1.35
N MET A 252 2.54 0.35 1.31
CA MET A 252 2.76 -0.93 0.62
C MET A 252 2.12 -2.10 1.38
N ASP A 253 2.00 -1.99 2.71
CA ASP A 253 1.19 -2.92 3.50
C ASP A 253 -0.26 -2.96 3.01
N GLN A 254 -0.87 -1.79 2.80
CA GLN A 254 -2.24 -1.69 2.29
C GLN A 254 -2.36 -2.12 0.82
N ALA A 255 -1.39 -1.75 -0.03
CA ALA A 255 -1.37 -2.15 -1.43
C ALA A 255 -1.25 -3.67 -1.61
N ASN A 256 -0.51 -4.36 -0.72
CA ASN A 256 -0.37 -5.82 -0.71
C ASN A 256 -1.48 -6.55 0.07
N TYR A 257 -2.22 -5.84 0.93
CA TYR A 257 -3.45 -6.34 1.55
C TYR A 257 -4.63 -6.34 0.55
N CYS A 258 -4.64 -5.39 -0.39
CA CYS A 258 -5.52 -5.42 -1.55
C CYS A 258 -5.36 -6.73 -2.32
N ILE A 259 -6.47 -7.34 -2.76
CA ILE A 259 -6.45 -8.58 -3.57
C ILE A 259 -6.57 -8.31 -5.07
N TRP A 260 -6.47 -7.04 -5.45
CA TRP A 260 -6.51 -6.56 -6.84
C TRP A 260 -7.72 -7.10 -7.63
N CYS A 261 -8.93 -6.72 -7.18
CA CYS A 261 -10.20 -7.22 -7.66
C CYS A 261 -10.51 -6.97 -9.16
N HIS A 262 -9.83 -6.03 -9.83
CA HIS A 262 -10.04 -5.79 -11.29
C HIS A 262 -9.77 -7.05 -12.12
N ASN A 263 -8.86 -7.92 -11.68
CA ASN A 263 -8.60 -9.21 -12.33
C ASN A 263 -9.86 -10.09 -12.48
N GLN A 264 -10.82 -9.91 -11.58
CA GLN A 264 -12.11 -10.61 -11.58
C GLN A 264 -13.28 -9.71 -12.03
N GLN A 265 -13.00 -8.46 -12.43
CA GLN A 265 -14.00 -7.43 -12.75
C GLN A 265 -15.00 -7.18 -11.60
N LYS A 266 -14.53 -7.30 -10.35
CA LYS A 266 -15.34 -7.19 -9.11
C LYS A 266 -14.73 -6.19 -8.11
N ASP A 267 -14.09 -5.16 -8.63
CA ASP A 267 -13.52 -4.02 -7.92
C ASP A 267 -14.61 -3.06 -7.43
N SER A 268 -15.32 -3.47 -6.38
CA SER A 268 -16.37 -2.67 -5.74
C SER A 268 -15.87 -1.36 -5.13
N CYS A 269 -14.56 -1.21 -4.89
CA CYS A 269 -13.99 0.07 -4.47
C CYS A 269 -14.06 1.14 -5.58
N ARG A 270 -14.09 0.72 -6.85
CA ARG A 270 -14.36 1.56 -8.01
C ARG A 270 -15.85 1.67 -8.25
N SER A 271 -16.50 0.55 -8.57
CA SER A 271 -17.88 0.53 -9.10
C SER A 271 -18.99 0.41 -8.05
N GLY A 272 -18.65 0.34 -6.76
CA GLY A 272 -19.63 0.13 -5.69
C GLY A 272 -20.04 -1.33 -5.46
N LEU A 273 -20.76 -1.54 -4.35
CA LEU A 273 -21.38 -2.82 -4.00
C LEU A 273 -22.84 -2.80 -4.42
N HIS A 274 -23.26 -3.80 -5.17
CA HIS A 274 -24.62 -3.90 -5.70
C HIS A 274 -25.42 -5.04 -5.03
N GLU A 275 -26.72 -4.82 -4.90
CA GLU A 275 -27.70 -5.85 -4.61
C GLU A 275 -28.08 -6.63 -5.88
N LYS A 276 -28.85 -7.72 -5.71
CA LYS A 276 -29.27 -8.57 -6.83
C LYS A 276 -30.14 -7.85 -7.86
N ASP A 277 -30.84 -6.80 -7.43
CA ASP A 277 -31.70 -5.97 -8.29
C ASP A 277 -30.91 -4.87 -9.04
N GLY A 278 -29.59 -4.79 -8.84
CA GLY A 278 -28.71 -3.79 -9.46
C GLY A 278 -28.66 -2.45 -8.71
N SER A 279 -29.40 -2.28 -7.62
CA SER A 279 -29.27 -1.09 -6.78
C SER A 279 -27.99 -1.14 -5.92
N PHE A 280 -27.48 0.01 -5.49
CA PHE A 280 -26.36 0.04 -4.55
C PHE A 280 -26.77 -0.49 -3.17
N ARG A 281 -25.94 -1.38 -2.63
CA ARG A 281 -26.03 -1.83 -1.24
C ARG A 281 -25.88 -0.63 -0.31
N LYS A 282 -26.58 -0.70 0.82
CA LYS A 282 -26.43 0.26 1.93
C LYS A 282 -25.69 -0.37 3.11
N SER A 283 -24.92 0.45 3.82
CA SER A 283 -24.30 0.07 5.10
C SER A 283 -25.35 -0.16 6.19
N VAL A 284 -24.92 -0.65 7.35
CA VAL A 284 -25.77 -0.80 8.55
C VAL A 284 -26.42 0.53 8.97
N PHE A 285 -25.80 1.66 8.62
CA PHE A 285 -26.29 3.01 8.89
C PHE A 285 -27.04 3.66 7.71
N GLY A 286 -27.38 2.89 6.68
CA GLY A 286 -28.13 3.38 5.52
C GLY A 286 -27.30 4.18 4.50
N VAL A 287 -25.97 4.21 4.64
CA VAL A 287 -25.07 4.91 3.71
C VAL A 287 -24.91 4.08 2.43
N THR A 288 -25.12 4.69 1.27
CA THR A 288 -24.93 4.04 -0.04
C THR A 288 -23.46 3.69 -0.28
N LEU A 289 -23.18 2.44 -0.67
CA LEU A 289 -21.83 1.93 -0.93
C LEU A 289 -21.52 2.01 -2.44
N ALA A 290 -21.42 3.24 -2.96
CA ALA A 290 -21.32 3.51 -4.40
C ALA A 290 -19.91 3.34 -5.01
N GLY A 291 -18.86 3.22 -4.20
CA GLY A 291 -17.49 3.17 -4.70
C GLY A 291 -16.89 4.56 -4.91
N CYS A 292 -15.90 4.67 -5.80
CA CYS A 292 -15.24 5.94 -6.09
C CYS A 292 -16.15 6.81 -6.97
N PRO A 293 -16.46 8.06 -6.59
CA PRO A 293 -17.28 8.94 -7.42
C PRO A 293 -16.71 9.26 -8.81
N LEU A 294 -15.41 9.01 -9.02
CA LEU A 294 -14.71 9.24 -10.29
C LEU A 294 -14.54 7.95 -11.11
N ASP A 295 -15.06 6.81 -10.63
CA ASP A 295 -14.78 5.50 -11.23
C ASP A 295 -13.26 5.24 -11.39
N GLU A 296 -12.46 5.74 -10.44
CA GLU A 296 -11.00 5.62 -10.48
C GLU A 296 -10.56 4.14 -10.49
N LYS A 297 -9.58 3.82 -11.33
CA LYS A 297 -8.93 2.50 -11.47
C LYS A 297 -8.03 2.15 -10.26
N ILE A 298 -8.65 2.11 -9.08
CA ILE A 298 -8.01 1.90 -7.77
C ILE A 298 -7.27 0.57 -7.70
N SER A 299 -7.87 -0.48 -8.24
CA SER A 299 -7.32 -1.82 -8.09
C SER A 299 -6.06 -2.00 -8.95
N GLU A 300 -6.02 -1.36 -10.10
CA GLU A 300 -4.93 -1.27 -11.05
C GLU A 300 -3.81 -0.41 -10.45
N MET A 301 -4.15 0.78 -9.94
CA MET A 301 -3.23 1.67 -9.22
C MET A 301 -2.54 0.95 -8.06
N ASN A 302 -3.30 0.26 -7.20
CA ASN A 302 -2.75 -0.49 -6.07
C ASN A 302 -1.82 -1.63 -6.52
N LEU A 303 -2.15 -2.32 -7.62
CA LEU A 303 -1.32 -3.39 -8.17
C LEU A 303 0.01 -2.83 -8.69
N VAL A 304 -0.04 -1.79 -9.50
CA VAL A 304 1.14 -1.14 -10.08
C VAL A 304 2.02 -0.53 -8.99
N LYS A 305 1.41 0.09 -7.97
CA LYS A 305 2.12 0.62 -6.81
C LYS A 305 2.79 -0.48 -5.99
N ALA A 306 2.11 -1.60 -5.76
CA ALA A 306 2.68 -2.76 -5.07
C ALA A 306 3.87 -3.38 -5.84
N ARG A 307 3.90 -3.26 -7.16
CA ARG A 307 5.01 -3.67 -8.03
C ARG A 307 6.19 -2.69 -8.07
N GLY A 308 6.12 -1.56 -7.36
CA GLY A 308 7.22 -0.60 -7.28
C GLY A 308 7.11 0.61 -8.22
N TYR A 309 6.15 0.62 -9.13
CA TYR A 309 6.02 1.68 -10.14
C TYR A 309 5.17 2.85 -9.63
N SER A 310 5.82 3.83 -9.00
CA SER A 310 5.13 4.96 -8.36
C SER A 310 4.60 6.00 -9.35
N ILE A 311 5.37 6.33 -10.38
CA ILE A 311 4.93 7.22 -11.47
C ILE A 311 3.87 6.50 -12.30
N GLY A 312 4.09 5.22 -12.60
CA GLY A 312 3.10 4.40 -13.31
C GLY A 312 1.75 4.33 -12.57
N ALA A 313 1.78 4.15 -11.24
CA ALA A 313 0.58 4.16 -10.41
C ALA A 313 -0.11 5.54 -10.42
N LEU A 314 0.64 6.64 -10.32
CA LEU A 314 0.08 7.99 -10.40
C LEU A 314 -0.52 8.27 -11.78
N ALA A 315 0.10 7.78 -12.85
CA ALA A 315 -0.43 7.92 -14.21
C ALA A 315 -1.81 7.25 -14.33
N ILE A 316 -2.00 6.08 -13.69
CA ILE A 316 -3.31 5.41 -13.64
C ILE A 316 -4.34 6.25 -12.87
N VAL A 317 -3.98 6.84 -11.73
CA VAL A 317 -4.87 7.77 -10.99
C VAL A 317 -5.29 8.92 -11.90
N ALA A 318 -4.33 9.54 -12.59
CA ALA A 318 -4.56 10.72 -13.40
C ALA A 318 -5.48 10.49 -14.62
N VAL A 319 -5.71 9.23 -15.03
CA VAL A 319 -6.69 8.90 -16.08
C VAL A 319 -8.09 9.36 -15.69
N ASP A 320 -8.49 9.10 -14.45
CA ASP A 320 -9.86 9.36 -13.96
C ASP A 320 -9.91 10.55 -12.97
N ASN A 321 -8.78 10.88 -12.34
CA ASN A 321 -8.68 11.88 -11.28
C ASN A 321 -7.55 12.92 -11.55
N PRO A 322 -7.82 13.95 -12.37
CA PRO A 322 -6.84 15.01 -12.65
C PRO A 322 -6.57 15.93 -11.45
N ILE A 323 -7.31 15.77 -10.34
CA ILE A 323 -7.19 16.58 -9.12
C ILE A 323 -6.75 15.73 -7.93
N CYS A 324 -5.96 14.67 -8.16
CA CYS A 324 -5.52 13.74 -7.10
C CYS A 324 -4.82 14.40 -5.89
N ALA A 325 -4.27 15.61 -6.08
CA ALA A 325 -3.72 16.42 -4.99
C ALA A 325 -4.77 16.93 -3.98
N ALA A 326 -6.05 16.90 -4.35
CA ALA A 326 -7.19 17.31 -3.54
C ALA A 326 -8.06 16.13 -3.07
N THR A 327 -7.67 14.89 -3.35
CA THR A 327 -8.35 13.66 -2.92
C THR A 327 -7.45 12.84 -1.98
N GLY A 328 -7.77 11.56 -1.77
CA GLY A 328 -7.02 10.67 -0.90
C GLY A 328 -7.21 10.92 0.59
N HIS A 329 -6.19 10.53 1.35
CA HIS A 329 -6.21 10.50 2.80
C HIS A 329 -6.61 11.86 3.38
N ARG A 330 -7.61 11.81 4.28
CA ARG A 330 -8.28 12.94 4.97
C ARG A 330 -9.41 13.61 4.21
N ILE A 331 -9.55 13.37 2.91
CA ILE A 331 -10.59 14.02 2.10
C ILE A 331 -11.66 13.02 1.68
N CYS A 332 -11.28 11.94 0.99
CA CYS A 332 -12.24 10.95 0.48
C CYS A 332 -12.11 9.61 1.23
N ASN A 333 -13.21 8.86 1.29
CA ASN A 333 -13.21 7.49 1.85
C ASN A 333 -14.28 6.55 1.28
N ASP A 334 -15.00 6.92 0.21
CA ASP A 334 -16.09 6.10 -0.32
C ASP A 334 -15.61 4.79 -0.95
N CYS A 335 -14.45 4.81 -1.61
CA CYS A 335 -13.78 3.62 -2.11
C CYS A 335 -13.47 2.61 -0.99
N MET A 336 -13.08 3.10 0.20
CA MET A 336 -12.81 2.29 1.38
C MET A 336 -14.09 1.71 1.97
N LYS A 337 -15.17 2.50 2.05
CA LYS A 337 -16.50 2.02 2.50
C LYS A 337 -17.04 0.91 1.61
N ALA A 338 -16.82 1.00 0.29
CA ALA A 338 -17.28 0.01 -0.68
C ALA A 338 -16.27 -1.13 -0.94
N CYS A 339 -15.14 -1.16 -0.24
CA CYS A 339 -14.17 -2.26 -0.34
C CYS A 339 -14.85 -3.60 -0.06
N ILE A 340 -14.46 -4.68 -0.74
CA ILE A 340 -15.07 -6.01 -0.53
C ILE A 340 -14.96 -6.51 0.93
N TYR A 341 -14.00 -5.99 1.70
CA TYR A 341 -13.83 -6.28 3.11
C TYR A 341 -14.84 -5.51 3.95
N GLN A 342 -16.01 -6.13 4.16
CA GLN A 342 -17.14 -5.52 4.87
C GLN A 342 -17.28 -5.99 6.33
N ARG A 343 -16.45 -6.93 6.78
CA ARG A 343 -16.48 -7.52 8.13
C ARG A 343 -15.18 -7.34 8.91
N GLN A 344 -14.18 -6.76 8.26
CA GLN A 344 -12.86 -6.49 8.80
C GLN A 344 -12.38 -5.15 8.24
N ASP A 345 -11.28 -4.62 8.79
CA ASP A 345 -10.68 -3.38 8.30
C ASP A 345 -10.56 -3.41 6.76
N PRO A 346 -11.15 -2.44 6.05
CA PRO A 346 -11.01 -2.33 4.61
C PRO A 346 -9.57 -1.94 4.24
N VAL A 347 -9.24 -2.05 2.95
CA VAL A 347 -7.99 -1.48 2.45
C VAL A 347 -8.06 0.04 2.59
N ASP A 348 -7.07 0.65 3.23
CA ASP A 348 -6.93 2.11 3.32
C ASP A 348 -6.41 2.68 2.00
N ILE A 349 -7.29 2.65 0.99
CA ILE A 349 -7.04 3.16 -0.37
C ILE A 349 -6.61 4.63 -0.36
N PRO A 350 -7.26 5.54 0.41
CA PRO A 350 -6.86 6.94 0.46
C PRO A 350 -5.40 7.15 0.88
N GLN A 351 -4.87 6.33 1.81
CA GLN A 351 -3.45 6.38 2.16
C GLN A 351 -2.53 5.95 1.02
N ILE A 352 -2.92 4.93 0.22
CA ILE A 352 -2.14 4.48 -0.94
C ILE A 352 -2.09 5.57 -2.01
N GLU A 353 -3.23 6.18 -2.34
CA GLU A 353 -3.34 7.28 -3.31
C GLU A 353 -2.47 8.47 -2.88
N THR A 354 -2.65 8.96 -1.65
CA THR A 354 -1.87 10.08 -1.12
C THR A 354 -0.38 9.76 -1.04
N ARG A 355 0.01 8.54 -0.64
CA ARG A 355 1.43 8.16 -0.60
C ARG A 355 2.02 8.10 -2.01
N THR A 356 1.27 7.57 -2.98
CA THR A 356 1.69 7.51 -4.39
C THR A 356 1.99 8.91 -4.92
N LEU A 357 1.11 9.88 -4.70
CA LEU A 357 1.37 11.27 -5.06
C LEU A 357 2.60 11.83 -4.34
N LYS A 358 2.71 11.64 -3.02
CA LYS A 358 3.85 12.12 -2.22
C LYS A 358 5.19 11.52 -2.66
N ASP A 359 5.20 10.27 -3.08
CA ASP A 359 6.41 9.61 -3.60
C ASP A 359 6.89 10.28 -4.89
N VAL A 360 5.98 10.55 -5.83
CA VAL A 360 6.32 11.23 -7.08
C VAL A 360 6.72 12.70 -6.85
N LEU A 361 5.99 13.43 -6.01
CA LEU A 361 6.35 14.81 -5.64
C LEU A 361 7.66 14.91 -4.85
N GLY A 362 8.14 13.79 -4.29
CA GLY A 362 9.42 13.70 -3.59
C GLY A 362 10.60 13.39 -4.51
N LEU A 363 10.37 13.07 -5.79
CA LEU A 363 11.42 12.95 -6.79
C LEU A 363 11.96 14.34 -7.18
N PRO A 364 13.23 14.46 -7.58
CA PRO A 364 13.73 15.71 -8.14
C PRO A 364 12.99 16.06 -9.44
N TRP A 365 12.97 17.35 -9.77
CA TRP A 365 12.47 17.85 -11.04
C TRP A 365 13.54 18.67 -11.76
#